data_AF-A0AAV1QBW8-F1
#
_entry.id   AF-A0AAV1QBW8-F1
#
_cell.length_a   1.000
_cell.length_b   1.000
_cell.length_c   1.000
_cell.angle_alpha   90.00
_cell.angle_beta   90.00
_cell.angle_gamma   90.00
#
_symmetry.space_group_name_H-M   'P 1'
#
loop_
_entity.id
_entity.type
_entity.pdbx_description
1 polymer ?
#
loop_
_entity_poly.entity_id
_entity_poly.type
_entity_poly.pdbx_seq_one_letter_code
_entity_poly.pdbx_strand_id
1 'polypeptide(L)'
;MGSGQSSEKLHCNRYLNGQGPPSLVQQANEEVNGMHKELNGCQPQGQMTWVILHRDLPGFPDNNTLQINAIFPDGIQTEKHPHPGQPYAGLRLCAYLPDNRDGRKVLRGLEKAFNQQLLFTVATNKNGEDIVTTASIPLKTQPDGRNMVDGYPDPDYLKTVRKLLRDKGIE
;
A
#
# COMPACT_ATOMS: atom_id res chain seq x y z
N MET A 1 -45.72 48.94 -3.05
CA MET A 1 -44.48 49.20 -3.81
C MET A 1 -43.64 50.23 -3.04
N GLY A 2 -42.36 49.96 -2.83
CA GLY A 2 -41.36 50.86 -2.21
C GLY A 2 -41.30 50.73 -0.68
N SER A 3 -40.43 49.95 -0.05
CA SER A 3 -38.95 49.99 0.02
C SER A 3 -38.42 51.18 0.84
N GLY A 4 -37.77 50.86 1.97
CA GLY A 4 -37.05 51.83 2.80
C GLY A 4 -36.46 51.18 4.05
N GLN A 5 -35.50 50.25 3.87
CA GLN A 5 -34.67 49.74 4.96
C GLN A 5 -33.80 50.87 5.53
N SER A 6 -33.71 50.99 6.85
CA SER A 6 -32.73 51.85 7.51
C SER A 6 -32.04 51.10 8.65
N SER A 7 -30.90 50.51 8.30
CA SER A 7 -29.68 50.28 9.08
C SER A 7 -29.83 50.14 10.60
N GLU A 8 -29.92 48.90 11.09
CA GLU A 8 -29.42 48.55 12.42
C GLU A 8 -28.07 47.86 12.28
N LYS A 9 -27.10 48.46 12.98
CA LYS A 9 -25.67 48.20 12.92
C LYS A 9 -25.38 46.81 13.48
N LEU A 10 -24.83 45.93 12.65
CA LEU A 10 -24.22 44.68 13.12
C LEU A 10 -23.01 45.03 13.98
N HIS A 11 -23.19 44.98 15.30
CA HIS A 11 -22.09 45.13 16.25
C HIS A 11 -21.30 43.82 16.24
N CYS A 12 -20.15 43.82 15.56
CA CYS A 12 -19.25 42.66 15.50
C CYS A 12 -18.54 42.44 16.84
N ASN A 13 -19.20 41.77 17.77
CA ASN A 13 -18.63 41.32 19.04
C ASN A 13 -17.79 40.02 18.91
N ARG A 14 -17.11 39.81 17.78
CA ARG A 14 -16.44 38.53 17.51
C ARG A 14 -15.14 38.31 18.31
N TYR A 15 -14.62 39.34 18.99
CA TYR A 15 -13.29 39.27 19.62
C TYR A 15 -13.24 39.80 21.07
N LEU A 16 -14.36 39.72 21.80
CA LEU A 16 -14.43 40.24 23.18
C LEU A 16 -13.59 39.44 24.21
N ASN A 17 -13.10 38.25 23.86
CA ASN A 17 -12.36 37.37 24.78
C ASN A 17 -10.83 37.34 24.52
N GLY A 18 -10.27 38.32 23.82
CA GLY A 18 -8.82 38.44 23.61
C GLY A 18 -8.21 37.38 22.68
N GLN A 19 -9.01 36.49 22.11
CA GLN A 19 -8.57 35.57 21.05
C GLN A 19 -8.82 36.24 19.71
N GLY A 20 -7.83 36.98 19.22
CA GLY A 20 -7.80 37.42 17.82
C GLY A 20 -7.77 36.21 16.87
N PRO A 21 -8.01 36.41 15.57
CA PRO A 21 -7.79 35.34 14.60
C PRO A 21 -6.37 34.78 14.78
N PRO A 22 -6.17 33.44 14.69
CA PRO A 22 -4.85 32.84 14.79
C PRO A 22 -3.88 33.56 13.86
N SER A 23 -2.65 33.78 14.32
CA SER A 23 -1.63 34.43 13.50
C SER A 23 -1.42 33.65 12.19
N LEU A 24 -0.99 34.33 11.13
CA LEU A 24 -0.62 33.67 9.87
C LEU A 24 0.41 32.55 10.07
N VAL A 25 1.23 32.63 11.12
CA VAL A 25 2.17 31.58 11.54
C VAL A 25 1.45 30.39 12.18
N GLN A 26 0.41 30.61 12.98
CA GLN A 26 -0.44 29.52 13.52
C GLN A 26 -1.27 28.85 12.42
N GLN A 27 -1.82 29.61 11.48
CA GLN A 27 -2.53 29.06 10.32
C GLN A 27 -1.57 28.29 9.40
N ALA A 28 -0.37 28.83 9.17
CA ALA A 28 0.67 28.13 8.40
C ALA A 28 1.19 26.88 9.13
N ASN A 29 1.28 26.87 10.46
CA ASN A 29 1.68 25.68 11.21
C ASN A 29 0.59 24.59 11.23
N GLU A 30 -0.69 24.97 11.21
CA GLU A 30 -1.81 24.04 11.02
C GLU A 30 -1.84 23.47 9.58
N GLU A 31 -1.47 24.27 8.58
CA GLU A 31 -1.31 23.84 7.18
C GLU A 31 -0.03 23.02 6.94
N VAL A 32 1.05 23.26 7.69
CA VAL A 32 2.31 22.49 7.66
C VAL A 32 2.20 21.19 8.47
N ASN A 33 1.25 21.11 9.41
CA ASN A 33 0.78 19.82 9.95
C ASN A 33 -0.19 19.10 8.99
N GLY A 34 -0.32 19.64 7.77
CA GLY A 34 -1.00 19.04 6.64
C GLY A 34 -0.50 17.64 6.38
N MET A 35 -1.26 16.69 6.93
CA MET A 35 -1.41 15.34 6.43
C MET A 35 -0.11 14.76 5.87
N HIS A 36 0.70 14.21 6.76
CA HIS A 36 1.10 12.84 6.48
C HIS A 36 -0.24 12.12 6.31
N LYS A 37 -0.71 12.00 5.07
CA LYS A 37 -1.75 11.04 4.72
C LYS A 37 -1.09 9.75 5.17
N GLU A 38 -1.36 9.33 6.41
CA GLU A 38 -0.98 8.03 6.90
C GLU A 38 -1.49 7.12 5.81
N LEU A 39 -0.58 6.57 5.03
CA LEU A 39 -0.92 5.54 4.07
C LEU A 39 -1.44 4.44 4.99
N ASN A 40 -2.77 4.38 5.09
CA ASN A 40 -3.54 3.51 5.97
C ASN A 40 -3.40 2.07 5.49
N GLY A 41 -2.17 1.58 5.46
CA GLY A 41 -1.86 0.22 5.14
C GLY A 41 -2.13 -0.66 6.36
N CYS A 42 -2.81 -1.77 6.12
CA CYS A 42 -2.96 -2.86 7.08
C CYS A 42 -1.77 -3.84 7.00
N GLN A 43 -0.66 -3.42 6.37
CA GLN A 43 0.54 -4.22 6.23
C GLN A 43 1.33 -4.19 7.56
N PRO A 44 1.61 -5.35 8.18
CA PRO A 44 2.48 -5.39 9.35
C PRO A 44 3.93 -5.01 9.01
N GLN A 45 4.74 -4.74 10.04
CA GLN A 45 6.17 -4.48 9.83
C GLN A 45 6.88 -5.76 9.36
N GLY A 46 7.66 -5.64 8.28
CA GLY A 46 8.37 -6.76 7.68
C GLY A 46 9.51 -6.28 6.78
N GLN A 47 10.16 -7.23 6.10
CA GLN A 47 11.25 -6.96 5.18
C GLN A 47 10.93 -7.51 3.80
N MET A 48 11.27 -6.74 2.77
CA MET A 48 11.24 -7.19 1.38
C MET A 48 12.60 -6.94 0.73
N THR A 49 13.15 -7.98 0.13
CA THR A 49 14.44 -7.95 -0.59
C THR A 49 14.29 -8.68 -1.91
N TRP A 50 15.27 -8.57 -2.81
CA TRP A 50 15.28 -9.36 -4.04
C TRP A 50 16.70 -9.71 -4.47
N VAL A 51 16.82 -10.78 -5.26
CA VAL A 51 18.06 -11.27 -5.86
C VAL A 51 17.82 -11.68 -7.32
N ILE A 52 18.89 -11.79 -8.10
CA ILE A 52 18.84 -12.30 -9.48
C ILE A 52 19.27 -13.77 -9.46
N LEU A 53 18.44 -14.64 -10.03
CA LEU A 53 18.75 -16.03 -10.32
C LEU A 53 19.12 -16.17 -11.80
N HIS A 54 20.22 -16.86 -12.08
CA HIS A 54 20.69 -17.11 -13.44
C HIS A 54 19.95 -18.29 -14.07
N ARG A 55 18.63 -18.14 -14.23
CA ARG A 55 17.72 -19.11 -14.86
C ARG A 55 16.50 -18.38 -15.41
N ASP A 56 15.89 -18.98 -16.41
CA ASP A 56 14.72 -18.41 -17.09
C ASP A 56 13.42 -18.85 -16.45
N LEU A 57 12.40 -17.99 -16.54
CA LEU A 57 11.02 -18.37 -16.24
C LEU A 57 10.34 -18.90 -17.50
N PRO A 58 9.41 -19.88 -17.37
CA PRO A 58 8.58 -20.29 -18.49
C PRO A 58 7.88 -19.09 -19.16
N GLY A 59 8.05 -18.96 -20.49
CA GLY A 59 7.51 -17.84 -21.27
C GLY A 59 8.42 -16.61 -21.36
N PHE A 60 9.60 -16.62 -20.74
CA PHE A 60 10.59 -15.55 -20.79
C PHE A 60 12.00 -16.11 -21.05
N PRO A 61 12.25 -16.68 -22.25
CA PRO A 61 13.57 -17.19 -22.60
C PRO A 61 14.62 -16.08 -22.66
N ASP A 62 15.88 -16.43 -22.37
CA ASP A 62 17.03 -15.51 -22.37
C ASP A 62 16.87 -14.35 -21.37
N ASN A 63 16.07 -14.55 -20.33
CA ASN A 63 15.87 -13.60 -19.24
C ASN A 63 16.11 -14.30 -17.91
N ASN A 64 17.08 -13.82 -17.13
CA ASN A 64 17.25 -14.22 -15.74
C ASN A 64 15.95 -14.03 -14.93
N THR A 65 15.91 -14.53 -13.70
CA THR A 65 14.74 -14.39 -12.83
C THR A 65 15.05 -13.47 -11.65
N LEU A 66 14.19 -12.49 -11.38
CA LEU A 66 14.19 -11.73 -10.14
C LEU A 66 13.38 -12.51 -9.10
N GLN A 67 14.05 -12.98 -8.05
CA GLN A 67 13.39 -13.57 -6.88
C GLN A 67 13.24 -12.52 -5.79
N ILE A 68 12.00 -12.20 -5.45
CA ILE A 68 11.62 -11.33 -4.33
C ILE A 68 11.41 -12.20 -3.09
N ASN A 69 11.96 -11.80 -1.95
CA ASN A 69 11.77 -12.45 -0.66
C ASN A 69 11.08 -11.47 0.29
N ALA A 70 9.90 -11.85 0.80
CA ALA A 70 9.18 -11.11 1.82
C ALA A 70 9.15 -11.92 3.13
N ILE A 71 9.51 -11.27 4.24
CA ILE A 71 9.54 -11.88 5.57
C ILE A 71 8.79 -10.97 6.55
N PHE A 72 7.78 -11.53 7.19
CA PHE A 72 7.04 -10.93 8.29
C PHE A 72 7.16 -11.85 9.50
N PRO A 73 7.60 -11.36 10.66
CA PRO A 73 7.53 -12.14 11.90
C PRO A 73 6.08 -12.29 12.37
N ASP A 74 5.86 -13.20 13.32
CA ASP A 74 4.61 -13.24 14.08
C ASP A 74 4.44 -11.93 14.85
N GLY A 75 3.19 -11.54 15.10
CA GLY A 75 2.92 -10.29 15.80
C GLY A 75 1.51 -10.20 16.34
N ILE A 76 1.18 -9.00 16.84
CA ILE A 76 -0.14 -8.67 17.39
C ILE A 76 -0.87 -7.73 16.44
N GLN A 77 -2.16 -7.99 16.25
CA GLN A 77 -3.02 -7.21 15.39
C GLN A 77 -3.28 -5.82 15.95
N THR A 78 -3.21 -4.81 15.07
CA THR A 78 -3.54 -3.42 15.39
C THR A 78 -5.04 -3.17 15.22
N GLU A 79 -5.51 -2.00 15.63
CA GLU A 79 -6.89 -1.54 15.37
C GLU A 79 -7.27 -1.51 13.87
N LYS A 80 -6.27 -1.56 12.97
CA LYS A 80 -6.49 -1.62 11.51
C LYS A 80 -6.71 -3.05 10.98
N HIS A 81 -6.59 -4.08 11.82
CA HIS A 81 -6.69 -5.49 11.44
C HIS A 81 -8.03 -6.12 11.86
N PRO A 82 -8.39 -7.31 11.32
CA PRO A 82 -9.70 -7.94 11.58
C PRO A 82 -10.00 -8.22 13.06
N HIS A 83 -8.99 -8.63 13.84
CA HIS A 83 -9.14 -8.97 15.26
C HIS A 83 -8.10 -8.21 16.11
N PRO A 84 -8.33 -6.93 16.43
CA PRO A 84 -7.38 -6.13 17.21
C PRO A 84 -6.96 -6.78 18.53
N GLY A 85 -5.68 -6.73 18.85
CA GLY A 85 -5.11 -7.32 20.07
C GLY A 85 -4.87 -8.84 20.00
N GLN A 86 -5.37 -9.54 18.98
CA GLN A 86 -5.09 -10.97 18.77
C GLN A 86 -3.77 -11.19 18.04
N PRO A 87 -3.11 -12.36 18.21
CA PRO A 87 -1.93 -12.68 17.43
C PRO A 87 -2.29 -12.92 15.96
N TYR A 88 -1.30 -12.74 15.07
CA TYR A 88 -1.33 -13.26 13.71
C TYR A 88 -0.03 -14.03 13.43
N ALA A 89 -0.10 -15.03 12.55
CA ALA A 89 1.08 -15.75 12.09
C ALA A 89 1.79 -14.96 10.98
N GLY A 90 3.11 -14.89 11.08
CA GLY A 90 3.99 -14.26 10.11
C GLY A 90 4.00 -14.98 8.76
N LEU A 91 4.83 -14.49 7.85
CA LEU A 91 4.91 -14.98 6.48
C LEU A 91 6.36 -15.01 6.00
N ARG A 92 6.73 -16.09 5.31
CA ARG A 92 7.94 -16.15 4.47
C ARG A 92 7.50 -16.53 3.07
N LEU A 93 7.67 -15.62 2.12
CA LEU A 93 7.18 -15.79 0.77
C LEU A 93 8.28 -15.44 -0.25
N CYS A 94 8.45 -16.30 -1.24
CA CYS A 94 9.24 -16.02 -2.43
C CYS A 94 8.31 -15.73 -3.60
N ALA A 95 8.61 -14.71 -4.39
CA ALA A 95 7.89 -14.38 -5.62
C ALA A 95 8.85 -14.17 -6.78
N TYR A 96 8.38 -14.37 -8.01
CA TYR A 96 9.24 -14.40 -9.20
C TYR A 96 8.76 -13.44 -10.29
N LEU A 97 9.71 -12.70 -10.87
CA LEU A 97 9.52 -11.86 -12.05
C LEU A 97 10.62 -12.16 -13.06
N PRO A 98 10.37 -12.03 -14.37
CA PRO A 98 11.45 -12.09 -15.35
C PRO A 98 12.34 -10.85 -15.20
N ASP A 99 13.65 -11.04 -15.32
CA ASP A 99 14.64 -9.96 -15.35
C ASP A 99 14.71 -9.32 -16.74
N ASN A 100 13.61 -8.67 -17.11
CA ASN A 100 13.53 -7.86 -18.31
C ASN A 100 12.97 -6.47 -17.98
N ARG A 101 12.86 -5.62 -19.01
CA ARG A 101 12.42 -4.22 -18.84
C ARG A 101 11.06 -4.11 -18.13
N ASP A 102 10.12 -5.00 -18.44
CA ASP A 102 8.77 -4.95 -17.88
C ASP A 102 8.73 -5.56 -16.47
N GLY A 103 9.45 -6.65 -16.23
CA GLY A 103 9.59 -7.23 -14.89
C GLY A 103 10.29 -6.28 -13.92
N ARG A 104 11.34 -5.57 -14.33
CA ARG A 104 11.98 -4.53 -13.49
C ARG A 104 11.06 -3.34 -13.18
N LYS A 105 10.16 -2.97 -14.10
CA LYS A 105 9.14 -1.94 -13.81
C LYS A 105 8.16 -2.43 -12.75
N VAL A 106 7.70 -3.66 -12.87
CA VAL A 106 6.84 -4.30 -11.85
C VAL A 106 7.55 -4.36 -10.50
N LEU A 107 8.82 -4.80 -10.45
CA LEU A 107 9.61 -4.85 -9.22
C LEU A 107 9.64 -3.50 -8.50
N ARG A 108 9.98 -2.41 -9.21
CA ARG A 108 9.99 -1.05 -8.63
C ARG A 108 8.62 -0.64 -8.08
N GLY A 109 7.55 -1.00 -8.80
CA GLY A 109 6.19 -0.75 -8.33
C GLY A 109 5.85 -1.54 -7.06
N LEU A 110 6.27 -2.81 -6.97
CA LEU A 110 6.11 -3.62 -5.77
C LEU A 110 6.92 -3.06 -4.60
N GLU A 111 8.15 -2.59 -4.81
CA GLU A 111 8.96 -1.92 -3.78
C GLU A 111 8.25 -0.67 -3.26
N LYS A 112 7.71 0.17 -4.15
CA LYS A 112 6.89 1.32 -3.75
C LYS A 112 5.65 0.89 -2.97
N ALA A 113 4.92 -0.12 -3.44
CA ALA A 113 3.72 -0.64 -2.77
C ALA A 113 4.03 -1.16 -1.36
N PHE A 114 5.16 -1.87 -1.21
CA PHE A 114 5.62 -2.38 0.06
C PHE A 114 5.98 -1.25 1.03
N ASN A 115 6.74 -0.26 0.56
CA ASN A 115 7.13 0.91 1.37
C ASN A 115 5.94 1.77 1.80
N GLN A 116 4.87 1.76 1.01
CA GLN A 116 3.60 2.42 1.31
C GLN A 116 2.62 1.53 2.10
N GLN A 117 3.03 0.33 2.52
CA GLN A 117 2.21 -0.61 3.29
C GLN A 117 0.93 -1.09 2.56
N LEU A 118 0.97 -1.20 1.22
CA LEU A 118 -0.18 -1.55 0.37
C LEU A 118 -0.08 -2.96 -0.25
N LEU A 119 1.03 -3.67 -0.05
CA LEU A 119 1.30 -4.94 -0.73
C LEU A 119 0.73 -6.14 0.04
N PHE A 120 0.83 -6.13 1.35
CA PHE A 120 0.35 -7.19 2.25
C PHE A 120 -0.69 -6.67 3.25
N THR A 121 -1.40 -7.59 3.88
CA THR A 121 -2.36 -7.31 4.96
C THR A 121 -2.43 -8.50 5.90
N VAL A 122 -2.96 -8.31 7.10
CA VAL A 122 -3.47 -9.43 7.92
C VAL A 122 -4.88 -9.79 7.46
N ALA A 123 -5.15 -11.09 7.30
CA ALA A 123 -6.48 -11.60 6.98
C ALA A 123 -6.69 -12.98 7.63
N THR A 124 -7.96 -13.29 7.93
CA THR A 124 -8.37 -14.59 8.43
C THR A 124 -8.46 -15.59 7.27
N ASN A 125 -7.74 -16.71 7.36
CA ASN A 125 -7.76 -17.77 6.36
C ASN A 125 -9.02 -18.65 6.50
N LYS A 126 -9.18 -19.65 5.62
CA LYS A 126 -10.33 -20.57 5.64
C LYS A 126 -10.43 -21.42 6.92
N ASN A 127 -9.33 -21.56 7.66
CA ASN A 127 -9.26 -22.31 8.90
C ASN A 127 -9.53 -21.42 10.14
N GLY A 128 -9.81 -20.13 9.94
CA GLY A 128 -10.01 -19.19 11.04
C GLY A 128 -8.72 -18.62 11.64
N GLU A 129 -7.57 -18.84 11.00
CA GLU A 129 -6.28 -18.34 11.49
C GLU A 129 -5.96 -17.00 10.85
N ASP A 130 -5.55 -16.03 11.66
CA ASP A 130 -5.11 -14.73 11.16
C ASP A 130 -3.65 -14.80 10.71
N ILE A 131 -3.44 -14.53 9.43
CA ILE A 131 -2.13 -14.66 8.77
C ILE A 131 -1.82 -13.43 7.93
N VAL A 132 -0.53 -13.19 7.69
CA VAL A 132 -0.11 -12.21 6.67
C VAL A 132 -0.31 -12.79 5.28
N THR A 133 -0.99 -12.04 4.40
CA THR A 133 -1.27 -12.42 3.01
C THR A 133 -1.14 -11.23 2.05
N THR A 134 -1.09 -11.48 0.75
CA THR A 134 -1.09 -10.43 -0.28
C THR A 134 -2.43 -9.69 -0.26
N ALA A 135 -2.41 -8.35 -0.30
CA ALA A 135 -3.63 -7.55 -0.18
C ALA A 135 -4.48 -7.57 -1.46
N SER A 136 -4.04 -6.90 -2.53
CA SER A 136 -4.77 -6.86 -3.80
C SER A 136 -3.89 -7.08 -5.03
N ILE A 137 -2.57 -7.11 -4.84
CA ILE A 137 -1.63 -7.34 -5.93
C ILE A 137 -1.17 -8.80 -5.83
N PRO A 138 -1.51 -9.65 -6.81
CA PRO A 138 -1.10 -11.04 -6.79
C PRO A 138 0.40 -11.18 -7.05
N LEU A 139 1.03 -12.12 -6.35
CA LEU A 139 2.44 -12.47 -6.52
C LEU A 139 2.56 -13.89 -7.09
N LYS A 140 3.46 -14.07 -8.06
CA LYS A 140 3.77 -15.41 -8.59
C LYS A 140 4.73 -16.13 -7.66
N THR A 141 4.22 -17.01 -6.82
CA THR A 141 4.98 -17.71 -5.77
C THR A 141 5.59 -19.04 -6.22
N GLN A 142 5.25 -19.50 -7.43
CA GLN A 142 5.85 -20.68 -8.03
C GLN A 142 6.67 -20.31 -9.27
N PRO A 143 7.96 -20.68 -9.32
CA PRO A 143 8.77 -20.44 -10.51
C PRO A 143 8.43 -21.42 -11.64
N ASP A 144 7.89 -22.60 -11.27
CA ASP A 144 7.67 -23.72 -12.16
C ASP A 144 6.16 -23.95 -12.31
N GLY A 145 5.66 -24.08 -13.55
CA GLY A 145 4.24 -24.10 -13.92
C GLY A 145 3.40 -25.30 -13.43
N ARG A 146 3.73 -25.93 -12.30
CA ARG A 146 2.93 -27.02 -11.70
C ARG A 146 1.57 -26.53 -11.21
N ASN A 147 1.46 -25.27 -10.82
CA ASN A 147 0.18 -24.61 -10.54
C ASN A 147 0.11 -23.30 -11.36
N MET A 148 -0.69 -23.30 -12.42
CA MET A 148 -0.78 -22.15 -13.35
C MET A 148 -1.31 -20.87 -12.69
N VAL A 149 -2.09 -20.99 -11.61
CA VAL A 149 -2.68 -19.84 -10.91
C VAL A 149 -1.59 -18.93 -10.35
N ASP A 150 -0.59 -19.51 -9.69
CA ASP A 150 0.47 -18.77 -9.00
C ASP A 150 1.85 -18.89 -9.69
N GLY A 151 1.90 -19.50 -10.87
CA GLY A 151 3.13 -19.78 -11.61
C GLY A 151 3.19 -19.22 -13.03
N TYR A 152 4.28 -19.54 -13.73
CA TYR A 152 4.53 -19.20 -15.13
C TYR A 152 4.38 -20.45 -16.03
N PRO A 153 4.06 -20.29 -17.34
CA PRO A 153 3.91 -19.04 -18.08
C PRO A 153 2.57 -18.34 -17.82
N ASP A 154 2.62 -17.01 -17.74
CA ASP A 154 1.44 -16.15 -17.63
C ASP A 154 1.71 -14.83 -18.40
N PRO A 155 1.25 -14.71 -19.65
CA PRO A 155 1.57 -13.56 -20.50
C PRO A 155 0.89 -12.26 -20.03
N ASP A 156 -0.21 -12.36 -19.27
CA ASP A 156 -0.99 -11.21 -18.83
C ASP A 156 -0.58 -10.71 -17.43
N TYR A 157 0.17 -11.51 -16.67
CA TYR A 157 0.55 -11.19 -15.28
C TYR A 157 1.18 -9.79 -15.13
N LEU A 158 2.24 -9.49 -15.88
CA LEU A 158 2.95 -8.20 -15.76
C LEU A 158 2.06 -7.01 -16.17
N LYS A 159 1.11 -7.21 -17.08
CA LYS A 159 0.15 -6.18 -17.48
C LYS A 159 -0.89 -5.95 -16.37
N THR A 160 -1.40 -7.02 -15.79
CA THR A 160 -2.37 -7.00 -14.69
C THR A 160 -1.78 -6.33 -13.45
N VAL A 161 -0.58 -6.73 -13.03
CA VAL A 161 0.08 -6.12 -11.86
C VAL A 161 0.35 -4.64 -12.07
N ARG A 162 0.83 -4.23 -13.26
CA ARG A 162 0.99 -2.79 -13.58
C ARG A 162 -0.32 -2.02 -13.50
N LYS A 163 -1.44 -2.61 -13.92
CA LYS A 163 -2.75 -1.97 -13.79
C LYS A 163 -3.14 -1.82 -12.32
N LEU A 164 -3.03 -2.87 -11.53
CA LEU A 164 -3.36 -2.85 -10.10
C LEU A 164 -2.49 -1.87 -9.29
N LEU A 165 -1.21 -1.75 -9.65
CA LEU A 165 -0.31 -0.75 -9.06
C LEU A 165 -0.77 0.67 -9.38
N ARG A 166 -1.11 0.96 -10.64
CA ARG A 166 -1.66 2.27 -11.04
C ARG A 166 -2.99 2.58 -10.35
N ASP A 167 -3.88 1.59 -10.24
CA ASP A 167 -5.17 1.75 -9.55
C ASP A 167 -4.98 2.08 -8.05
N LYS A 168 -3.81 1.73 -7.48
CA LYS A 168 -3.38 2.12 -6.13
C LYS A 168 -2.55 3.41 -6.07
N GLY A 169 -2.41 4.13 -7.18
CA GLY A 169 -1.64 5.39 -7.27
C GLY A 169 -0.12 5.19 -7.33
N ILE A 170 0.35 4.02 -7.76
CA ILE A 170 1.77 3.68 -7.89
C ILE A 170 2.16 3.65 -9.36
N GLU A 171 2.98 4.61 -9.78
CA GLU A 171 3.52 4.74 -11.14
C GLU A 171 5.01 4.40 -11.27
#